data_AF-A0A1C5SRM0-F1
#
_entry.id   AF-A0A1C5SRM0-F1
#
_cell.length_a   1.000
_cell.length_b   1.000
_cell.length_c   1.000
_cell.angle_alpha   90.00
_cell.angle_beta   90.00
_cell.angle_gamma   90.00
#
_symmetry.space_group_name_H-M   'P 1'
#
loop_
_entity.id
_entity.type
_entity.pdbx_description
1 polymer ?
#
loop_
_entity_poly.entity_id
_entity_poly.type
_entity_poly.pdbx_seq_one_letter_code
_entity_poly.pdbx_strand_id
1 'polypeptide(L)' 'MAVSKDNVRTTLTIPKDLKNQLEQLAKEQNRSLNNLILTLIKKSLNEK' A
#
# COMPACT_ATOMS: atom_id res chain seq x y z
N MET A 1 1.81 17.20 -11.65
CA MET A 1 1.67 15.79 -12.10
C MET A 1 0.27 15.35 -11.76
N ALA A 2 -0.58 15.34 -12.79
CA ALA A 2 -1.96 14.88 -12.69
C ALA A 2 -1.95 13.43 -12.22
N VAL A 3 -2.66 13.14 -11.12
CA VAL A 3 -3.09 11.77 -10.86
C VAL A 3 -3.79 11.30 -12.12
N SER A 4 -3.29 10.22 -12.72
CA SER A 4 -3.88 9.59 -13.89
C SER A 4 -5.39 9.49 -13.70
N LYS A 5 -6.20 9.76 -14.73
CA LYS A 5 -7.68 9.77 -14.66
C LYS A 5 -8.28 8.52 -13.99
N ASP A 6 -7.54 7.40 -13.97
CA ASP A 6 -7.91 6.12 -13.40
C ASP A 6 -7.56 5.91 -11.92
N ASN A 7 -6.77 6.80 -11.31
CA ASN A 7 -6.30 6.61 -9.93
C ASN A 7 -7.13 7.47 -8.95
N VAL A 8 -7.89 6.81 -8.09
CA VAL A 8 -8.59 7.45 -6.96
C VAL A 8 -7.73 7.44 -5.69
N ARG A 9 -7.80 8.54 -4.92
CA ARG A 9 -7.16 8.66 -3.61
C ARG A 9 -8.05 8.03 -2.55
N THR A 10 -7.53 7.02 -1.85
CA THR A 10 -8.22 6.39 -0.73
C THR A 10 -7.54 6.75 0.58
N THR A 11 -8.31 7.29 1.52
CA THR A 11 -7.86 7.48 2.91
C THR A 11 -8.13 6.18 3.67
N LEU A 12 -7.09 5.52 4.15
CA LEU A 12 -7.18 4.25 4.87
C LEU A 12 -6.92 4.47 6.36
N THR A 13 -7.85 4.05 7.21
CA THR A 13 -7.63 4.02 8.67
C THR A 13 -7.21 2.61 9.07
N ILE A 14 -5.98 2.49 9.57
CA ILE A 14 -5.43 1.24 10.08
C ILE A 14 -4.90 1.45 11.51
N PRO A 15 -4.92 0.41 12.36
CA PRO A 15 -4.34 0.49 13.69
C PRO A 15 -2.82 0.78 13.62
N LYS A 16 -2.31 1.47 14.64
CA LYS A 16 -0.92 1.94 14.70
C LYS A 16 0.09 0.79 14.62
N ASP A 17 -0.20 -0.34 15.26
CA ASP A 17 0.65 -1.53 15.18
C ASP A 17 0.83 -2.03 13.75
N LEU A 18 -0.27 -2.19 13.00
CA LEU A 18 -0.19 -2.62 11.60
C LEU A 18 0.58 -1.63 10.73
N LYS A 19 0.41 -0.32 10.97
CA LYS A 19 1.18 0.70 10.25
C LYS A 19 2.68 0.53 10.50
N ASN A 20 3.10 0.34 11.75
CA ASN A 20 4.51 0.14 12.09
C ASN A 20 5.10 -1.10 11.44
N GLN A 21 4.38 -2.23 11.47
CA GLN A 21 4.81 -3.46 10.82
C GLN A 21 4.92 -3.30 9.31
N LEU A 22 3.96 -2.62 8.68
CA LEU A 22 4.00 -2.31 7.25
C LEU A 22 5.14 -1.36 6.90
N GLU A 23 5.48 -0.40 7.76
CA GLU A 23 6.63 0.50 7.55
C GLU A 23 7.96 -0.25 7.62
N GLN A 24 8.09 -1.19 8.56
CA GLN A 24 9.28 -2.04 8.65
C GLN A 24 9.41 -2.93 7.40
N LEU A 25 8.34 -3.63 7.01
CA LEU A 25 8.32 -4.44 5.79
C LEU A 25 8.61 -3.61 4.54
N ALA A 26 8.11 -2.38 4.46
CA ALA A 26 8.35 -1.49 3.35
C ALA A 26 9.82 -1.04 3.28
N LYS A 27 10.43 -0.73 4.43
CA LYS A 27 11.86 -0.40 4.55
C LYS A 27 12.75 -1.57 4.13
N GLU A 28 12.47 -2.78 4.61
CA GLU A 28 13.21 -3.98 4.24
C GLU A 28 13.15 -4.25 2.74
N GLN A 29 12.01 -3.97 2.12
CA GLN A 29 11.81 -4.17 0.70
C GLN A 29 12.13 -2.94 -0.16
N ASN A 30 12.80 -1.93 0.42
CA ASN A 30 13.26 -0.69 -0.20
C ASN A 30 12.17 0.05 -1.01
N ARG A 31 10.93 0.03 -0.52
CA ARG A 31 9.75 0.57 -1.23
C ARG A 31 8.88 1.41 -0.29
N SER A 32 8.06 2.30 -0.85
CA SER A 32 7.12 3.09 -0.05
C SER A 32 5.99 2.23 0.50
N LEU A 33 5.50 2.57 1.69
CA LEU A 33 4.38 1.88 2.34
C LEU A 33 3.14 1.82 1.44
N ASN A 34 2.83 2.93 0.74
CA ASN A 34 1.73 2.98 -0.22
C ASN A 34 1.91 1.99 -1.38
N ASN A 35 3.12 1.84 -1.93
CA ASN A 35 3.38 0.87 -2.98
C ASN A 35 3.28 -0.56 -2.46
N LEU A 36 3.78 -0.83 -1.26
CA LEU A 36 3.67 -2.16 -0.64
C LEU A 36 2.21 -2.54 -0.40
N ILE A 37 1.40 -1.63 0.14
CA ILE A 37 -0.05 -1.82 0.31
C ILE A 37 -0.72 -2.06 -1.04
N LEU A 38 -0.39 -1.26 -2.06
CA LEU A 38 -0.94 -1.45 -3.41
C LEU A 38 -0.58 -2.83 -3.98
N THR A 39 0.66 -3.29 -3.80
CA THR A 39 1.08 -4.63 -4.24
C THR A 39 0.36 -5.72 -3.47
N LEU A 40 0.17 -5.60 -2.16
CA LEU A 40 -0.57 -6.56 -1.35
C LEU A 40 -2.04 -6.63 -1.73
N ILE A 41 -2.67 -5.48 -1.97
CA ILE A 41 -4.04 -5.36 -2.45
C ILE A 41 -4.16 -6.02 -3.82
N LYS A 42 -3.27 -5.69 -4.77
CA LYS A 42 -3.23 -6.33 -6.10
C LYS A 42 -3.02 -7.84 -5.98
N LYS A 43 -2.12 -8.30 -5.12
CA LYS A 43 -1.85 -9.72 -4.90
C LYS A 43 -3.05 -10.45 -4.29
N SER A 44 -3.79 -9.80 -3.40
CA SER A 44 -4.98 -10.36 -2.75
C SER A 44 -6.21 -10.36 -3.66
N LEU A 45 -6.37 -9.31 -4.47
CA LEU A 45 -7.43 -9.23 -5.49
C LEU A 45 -7.16 -10.12 -6.70
N ASN A 46 -5.90 -10.51 -6.93
CA ASN A 46 -5.50 -11.44 -7.98
C ASN A 46 -5.62 -12.91 -7.49
N GLU A 47 -6.69 -13.24 -6.76
CA GLU A 47 -7.13 -14.63 -6.68
C GLU A 47 -7.55 -15.09 -8.08
N LYS A 48 -6.57 -15.69 -8.77
CA LYS A 48 -6.60 -16.33 -10.10
C LYS A 48 -6.83 -15.44 -11.31
#